data_AF-A0A351TY69-F1
#
_entry.id   AF-A0A351TY69-F1
#
_cell.length_a   1.000
_cell.length_b   1.000
_cell.length_c   1.000
_cell.angle_alpha   90.00
_cell.angle_beta   90.00
_cell.angle_gamma   90.00
#
_symmetry.space_group_name_H-M   'P 1'
#
loop_
_entity.id
_entity.type
_entity.pdbx_description
1 polymer ?
#
loop_
_entity_poly.entity_id
_entity_poly.type
_entity_poly.pdbx_seq_one_letter_code
_entity_poly.pdbx_strand_id
1 'polypeptide(L)'
;GANVGKGNWREDLSHPRCASQRKAFEQITAELGLNPDLMPVSKTAWYGYCGGAMGPAQFMPATWLGYKSKIAALSGHNPPNPWDPQDAFIAAALLLKNNGGAGGPANEKTAALKYLAGANWQKTAYQFYGNEVMSYALEYQEQIEILQSLASR
;
A
#
# COMPACT_ATOMS: atom_id res chain seq x y z
N GLY A 1 -5.61 3.79 4.66
CA GLY A 1 -6.55 2.69 4.94
C GLY A 1 -7.13 2.80 6.34
N ALA A 2 -8.39 2.43 6.55
CA ALA A 2 -9.12 2.64 7.82
C ALA A 2 -8.52 1.92 9.06
N ASN A 3 -7.49 1.09 8.88
CA ASN A 3 -6.85 0.29 9.93
C ASN A 3 -5.38 0.66 10.21
N VAL A 4 -4.80 1.67 9.53
CA VAL A 4 -3.43 2.12 9.82
C VAL A 4 -3.35 2.58 11.27
N GLY A 5 -2.39 2.03 12.03
CA GLY A 5 -2.17 2.41 13.44
C GLY A 5 -3.15 1.80 14.44
N LYS A 6 -3.96 0.82 14.03
CA LYS A 6 -4.84 0.05 14.93
C LYS A 6 -4.28 -1.32 15.30
N GLY A 7 -3.17 -1.73 14.69
CA GLY A 7 -2.49 -3.00 14.92
C GLY A 7 -1.10 -2.83 15.52
N ASN A 8 -0.54 -3.94 16.00
CA ASN A 8 0.85 -4.03 16.45
C ASN A 8 1.53 -5.24 15.81
N TRP A 9 2.80 -5.09 15.46
CA TRP A 9 3.51 -6.11 14.70
C TRP A 9 3.67 -7.44 15.45
N ARG A 10 3.72 -7.40 16.79
CA ARG A 10 3.88 -8.60 17.63
C ARG A 10 2.67 -9.52 17.53
N GLU A 11 1.46 -8.95 17.48
CA GLU A 11 0.21 -9.71 17.35
C GLU A 11 -0.16 -9.92 15.88
N ASP A 12 -0.18 -8.86 15.07
CA ASP A 12 -0.73 -8.90 13.71
C ASP A 12 0.18 -9.59 12.68
N LEU A 13 1.45 -9.78 13.03
CA LEU A 13 2.37 -10.61 12.27
C LEU A 13 2.75 -11.88 13.03
N SER A 14 2.13 -12.21 14.19
CA SER A 14 2.48 -13.37 15.02
C SER A 14 2.31 -14.72 14.31
N HIS A 15 1.31 -14.83 13.43
CA HIS A 15 0.95 -16.09 12.81
C HIS A 15 2.13 -16.70 12.04
N PRO A 16 2.38 -18.03 12.09
CA PRO A 16 3.56 -18.65 11.46
C PRO A 16 3.73 -18.34 9.97
N ARG A 17 2.61 -18.23 9.23
CA ARG A 17 2.60 -17.84 7.80
C ARG A 17 3.10 -16.41 7.53
N CYS A 18 3.18 -15.57 8.57
CA CYS A 18 3.64 -14.19 8.48
C CYS A 18 5.11 -14.04 8.92
N ALA A 19 5.84 -15.14 9.13
CA ALA A 19 7.24 -15.09 9.59
C ALA A 19 8.15 -14.27 8.67
N SER A 20 7.97 -14.36 7.35
CA SER A 20 8.72 -13.53 6.39
C SER A 20 8.36 -12.05 6.52
N GLN A 21 7.09 -11.73 6.82
CA GLN A 21 6.63 -10.36 7.04
C GLN A 21 7.21 -9.79 8.35
N ARG A 22 7.25 -10.57 9.43
CA ARG A 22 7.91 -10.15 10.69
C ARG A 22 9.38 -9.84 10.47
N LYS A 23 10.11 -10.76 9.86
CA LYS A 23 11.55 -10.58 9.60
C LYS A 23 11.81 -9.33 8.76
N ALA A 24 10.98 -9.10 7.73
CA ALA A 24 11.09 -7.90 6.91
C ALA A 24 10.76 -6.62 7.69
N PHE A 25 9.78 -6.66 8.60
CA PHE A 25 9.42 -5.52 9.45
C PHE A 25 10.55 -5.15 10.43
N GLU A 26 11.15 -6.15 11.08
CA GLU A 26 12.31 -5.98 11.95
C GLU A 26 13.49 -5.39 11.17
N GLN A 27 13.75 -5.87 9.95
CA GLN A 27 14.79 -5.32 9.08
C GLN A 27 14.52 -3.84 8.75
N ILE A 28 13.31 -3.50 8.30
CA ILE A 28 12.96 -2.14 7.89
C ILE A 28 13.09 -1.16 9.06
N THR A 29 12.59 -1.53 10.23
CA THR A 29 12.65 -0.68 11.43
C THR A 29 14.08 -0.50 11.92
N ALA A 30 14.90 -1.56 11.89
CA ALA A 30 16.32 -1.46 12.21
C ALA A 30 17.09 -0.56 11.24
N GLU A 31 16.86 -0.67 9.93
CA GLU A 31 17.50 0.17 8.91
C GLU A 31 17.14 1.65 9.06
N LEU A 32 15.91 1.96 9.47
CA LEU A 32 15.44 3.33 9.72
C LEU A 32 15.83 3.86 11.12
N GLY A 33 16.43 3.03 11.99
CA GLY A 33 16.73 3.40 13.37
C GLY A 33 15.49 3.62 14.24
N LEU A 34 14.37 2.96 13.90
CA LEU A 34 13.08 3.11 14.58
C LEU A 34 12.85 2.00 15.60
N ASN A 35 12.16 2.31 16.70
CA ASN A 35 11.69 1.28 17.62
C ASN A 35 10.46 0.58 17.03
N PRO A 36 10.52 -0.73 16.69
CA PRO A 36 9.41 -1.45 16.05
C PRO A 36 8.12 -1.45 16.87
N ASP A 37 8.22 -1.36 18.21
CA ASP A 37 7.04 -1.36 19.10
C ASP A 37 6.26 -0.03 19.07
N LEU A 38 6.85 1.03 18.52
CA LEU A 38 6.22 2.33 18.37
C LEU A 38 5.68 2.56 16.95
N MET A 39 5.97 1.66 16.01
CA MET A 39 5.63 1.86 14.62
C MET A 39 4.24 1.32 14.28
N PRO A 40 3.31 2.16 13.78
CA PRO A 40 1.94 1.76 13.52
C PRO A 40 1.84 0.82 12.31
N VAL A 41 1.09 -0.26 12.47
CA VAL A 41 0.75 -1.18 11.38
C VAL A 41 -0.76 -1.43 11.33
N SER A 42 -1.22 -2.07 10.25
CA SER A 42 -2.61 -2.47 10.13
C SER A 42 -2.95 -3.65 11.04
N LYS A 43 -4.18 -3.65 11.55
CA LYS A 43 -4.76 -4.82 12.20
C LYS A 43 -5.06 -5.92 11.18
N THR A 44 -4.91 -7.17 11.59
CA THR A 44 -5.31 -8.34 10.83
C THR A 44 -6.80 -8.28 10.52
N ALA A 45 -7.15 -8.38 9.24
CA ALA A 45 -8.55 -8.44 8.83
C ALA A 45 -9.19 -9.76 9.27
N TRP A 46 -10.51 -9.77 9.52
CA TRP A 46 -11.24 -10.96 9.98
C TRP A 46 -11.14 -12.16 9.03
N TYR A 47 -10.84 -11.93 7.75
CA TYR A 47 -10.67 -12.94 6.71
C TYR A 47 -9.20 -13.27 6.38
N GLY A 48 -8.24 -12.63 7.07
CA GLY A 48 -6.81 -12.73 6.79
C GLY A 48 -6.03 -13.45 7.88
N TYR A 49 -4.82 -13.90 7.53
CA TYR A 49 -3.89 -14.50 8.49
C TYR A 49 -2.80 -13.52 8.97
N CYS A 50 -2.54 -12.47 8.20
CA CYS A 50 -1.55 -11.42 8.50
C CYS A 50 -2.24 -10.05 8.45
N GLY A 51 -2.03 -9.23 9.46
CA GLY A 51 -2.11 -7.78 9.38
C GLY A 51 -0.72 -7.21 9.06
N GLY A 52 -0.33 -6.14 9.75
CA GLY A 52 1.05 -5.67 9.71
C GLY A 52 1.40 -4.79 8.50
N ALA A 53 0.41 -4.37 7.71
CA ALA A 53 0.65 -3.48 6.59
C ALA A 53 1.06 -2.08 7.09
N MET A 54 2.15 -1.56 6.55
CA MET A 54 2.81 -0.35 7.03
C MET A 54 2.32 0.89 6.27
N GLY A 55 2.23 2.00 6.99
CA GLY A 55 2.07 3.33 6.43
C GLY A 55 0.79 3.58 5.60
N PRO A 56 0.71 4.75 4.96
CA PRO A 56 -0.46 5.18 4.19
C PRO A 56 -0.81 4.25 3.03
N ALA A 57 0.21 3.74 2.34
CA ALA A 57 0.06 2.84 1.20
C ALA A 57 -0.32 1.40 1.59
N GLN A 58 -0.33 1.05 2.89
CA GLN A 58 -0.66 -0.29 3.37
C GLN A 58 0.18 -1.40 2.71
N PHE A 59 1.50 -1.17 2.61
CA PHE A 59 2.42 -2.17 2.08
C PHE A 59 2.73 -3.23 3.14
N MET A 60 2.66 -4.49 2.75
CA MET A 60 3.22 -5.57 3.56
C MET A 60 4.75 -5.45 3.63
N PRO A 61 5.39 -5.75 4.77
CA PRO A 61 6.84 -5.58 4.94
C PRO A 61 7.71 -6.24 3.87
N ALA A 62 7.44 -7.49 3.51
CA ALA A 62 8.21 -8.18 2.48
C ALA A 62 8.00 -7.57 1.09
N THR A 63 6.78 -7.06 0.81
CA THR A 63 6.50 -6.34 -0.43
C THR A 63 7.30 -5.03 -0.48
N TRP A 64 7.37 -4.28 0.62
CA TRP A 64 8.18 -3.07 0.71
C TRP A 64 9.65 -3.33 0.37
N LEU A 65 10.26 -4.37 0.96
CA LEU A 65 11.64 -4.73 0.65
C LEU A 65 11.86 -5.02 -0.84
N GLY A 66 10.88 -5.63 -1.53
CA GLY A 66 10.93 -5.86 -2.97
C GLY A 66 10.92 -4.58 -3.83
N TYR A 67 10.41 -3.47 -3.29
CA TYR A 67 10.37 -2.16 -3.96
C TYR A 67 11.40 -1.15 -3.42
N LYS A 68 12.01 -1.41 -2.27
CA LYS A 68 12.88 -0.49 -1.51
C LYS A 68 13.89 0.24 -2.38
N SER A 69 14.65 -0.46 -3.21
CA SER A 69 15.70 0.15 -4.05
C SER A 69 15.12 1.12 -5.09
N LYS A 70 13.98 0.79 -5.69
CA LYS A 70 13.29 1.65 -6.66
C LYS A 70 12.64 2.86 -5.98
N ILE A 71 12.11 2.68 -4.77
CA ILE A 71 11.56 3.79 -3.98
C ILE A 71 12.69 4.77 -3.66
N ALA A 72 13.79 4.27 -3.10
CA ALA A 72 14.95 5.10 -2.75
C ALA A 72 15.51 5.89 -3.94
N ALA A 73 15.60 5.25 -5.11
CA ALA A 73 16.08 5.89 -6.32
C ALA A 73 15.16 7.02 -6.83
N LEU A 74 13.85 6.92 -6.57
CA LEU A 74 12.87 7.91 -7.04
C LEU A 74 12.58 9.00 -6.02
N SER A 75 12.63 8.69 -4.71
CA SER A 75 12.39 9.68 -3.66
C SER A 75 13.66 10.42 -3.24
N GLY A 76 14.84 9.80 -3.41
CA GLY A 76 16.10 10.29 -2.86
C GLY A 76 16.32 9.92 -1.38
N HIS A 77 15.34 9.28 -0.73
CA HIS A 77 15.49 8.80 0.65
C HIS A 77 16.24 7.45 0.69
N ASN A 78 17.26 7.34 1.53
CA ASN A 78 18.01 6.10 1.70
C ASN A 78 18.40 5.85 3.17
N PRO A 79 17.77 4.89 3.88
CA PRO A 79 16.68 4.04 3.40
C PRO A 79 15.34 4.80 3.28
N PRO A 80 14.44 4.38 2.36
CA PRO A 80 13.11 4.97 2.25
C PRO A 80 12.22 4.50 3.40
N ASN A 81 11.25 5.33 3.79
CA ASN A 81 10.42 5.18 4.97
C ASN A 81 8.95 4.84 4.59
N PRO A 82 8.40 3.67 4.97
CA PRO A 82 7.00 3.32 4.69
C PRO A 82 5.95 4.29 5.25
N TRP A 83 6.30 5.01 6.32
CA TRP A 83 5.43 5.97 6.99
C TRP A 83 5.60 7.40 6.46
N ASP A 84 6.60 7.64 5.62
CA ASP A 84 6.73 8.89 4.88
C ASP A 84 5.72 8.90 3.70
N PRO A 85 4.89 9.97 3.55
CA PRO A 85 3.92 10.03 2.47
C PRO A 85 4.55 9.94 1.07
N GLN A 86 5.68 10.60 0.82
CA GLN A 86 6.30 10.62 -0.51
C GLN A 86 6.77 9.22 -0.91
N ASP A 87 7.49 8.54 -0.03
CA ASP A 87 7.94 7.16 -0.27
C ASP A 87 6.75 6.19 -0.42
N ALA A 88 5.70 6.35 0.38
CA ALA A 88 4.48 5.55 0.30
C ALA A 88 3.74 5.74 -1.04
N PHE A 89 3.61 6.98 -1.52
CA PHE A 89 3.01 7.27 -2.83
C PHE A 89 3.83 6.69 -3.98
N ILE A 90 5.16 6.82 -3.93
CA ILE A 90 6.06 6.22 -4.93
C ILE A 90 5.94 4.69 -4.92
N ALA A 91 5.90 4.06 -3.75
CA ALA A 91 5.70 2.62 -3.62
C ALA A 91 4.39 2.18 -4.28
N ALA A 92 3.28 2.86 -3.97
CA ALA A 92 1.97 2.56 -4.53
C ALA A 92 1.95 2.70 -6.06
N ALA A 93 2.51 3.80 -6.59
CA ALA A 93 2.61 4.04 -8.02
C ALA A 93 3.42 2.94 -8.74
N LEU A 94 4.55 2.53 -8.15
CA LEU A 94 5.38 1.46 -8.68
C LEU A 94 4.62 0.12 -8.75
N LEU A 95 3.88 -0.24 -7.69
CA LEU A 95 3.13 -1.49 -7.65
C LEU A 95 1.94 -1.47 -8.62
N LEU A 96 1.18 -0.37 -8.68
CA LEU A 96 0.08 -0.20 -9.64
C LEU A 96 0.57 -0.28 -11.08
N LYS A 97 1.71 0.38 -11.39
CA LYS A 97 2.36 0.29 -12.70
C LYS A 97 2.73 -1.15 -13.04
N ASN A 98 3.40 -1.87 -12.14
CA ASN A 98 3.81 -3.27 -12.35
C ASN A 98 2.60 -4.20 -12.51
N ASN A 99 1.47 -3.88 -11.88
CA ASN A 99 0.22 -4.61 -12.04
C ASN A 99 -0.48 -4.37 -13.38
N GLY A 100 0.05 -3.47 -14.21
CA GLY A 100 -0.46 -3.15 -15.53
C GLY A 100 -1.49 -2.03 -15.54
N GLY A 101 -1.45 -1.11 -14.57
CA GLY A 101 -2.43 -0.02 -14.45
C GLY A 101 -2.44 1.02 -15.57
N ALA A 102 -1.46 0.98 -16.49
CA ALA A 102 -1.47 1.84 -17.67
C ALA A 102 -2.45 1.32 -18.73
N GLY A 103 -3.15 2.22 -19.43
CA GLY A 103 -4.06 1.86 -20.53
C GLY A 103 -5.54 2.13 -20.27
N GLY A 104 -5.87 2.85 -19.20
CA GLY A 104 -7.22 3.37 -18.93
C GLY A 104 -7.97 2.64 -17.82
N PRO A 105 -9.24 3.01 -17.56
CA PRO A 105 -9.98 2.64 -16.36
C PRO A 105 -10.11 1.13 -16.10
N ALA A 106 -10.21 0.32 -17.16
CA ALA A 106 -10.27 -1.13 -17.02
C ALA A 106 -8.96 -1.71 -16.44
N ASN A 107 -7.82 -1.20 -16.91
CA ASN A 107 -6.50 -1.61 -16.48
C ASN A 107 -6.19 -1.12 -15.07
N GLU A 108 -6.60 0.10 -14.74
CA GLU A 108 -6.52 0.67 -13.38
C GLU A 108 -7.31 -0.17 -12.38
N LYS A 109 -8.55 -0.55 -12.73
CA LYS A 109 -9.36 -1.45 -11.89
C LYS A 109 -8.67 -2.80 -11.69
N THR A 110 -8.14 -3.42 -12.74
CA THR A 110 -7.39 -4.68 -12.63
C THR A 110 -6.15 -4.51 -11.74
N ALA A 111 -5.42 -3.39 -11.89
CA ALA A 111 -4.24 -3.12 -11.09
C ALA A 111 -4.56 -2.93 -9.60
N ALA A 112 -5.67 -2.24 -9.28
CA ALA A 112 -6.18 -2.10 -7.93
C ALA A 112 -6.59 -3.44 -7.31
N LEU A 113 -7.26 -4.32 -8.07
CA LEU A 113 -7.61 -5.66 -7.59
C LEU A 113 -6.36 -6.52 -7.31
N LYS A 114 -5.35 -6.44 -8.18
CA LYS A 114 -4.05 -7.11 -7.95
C LYS A 114 -3.31 -6.53 -6.75
N TYR A 115 -3.42 -5.22 -6.51
CA TYR A 115 -2.83 -4.56 -5.35
C TYR A 115 -3.38 -5.15 -4.05
N LEU A 116 -4.70 -5.33 -3.96
CA LEU A 116 -5.34 -5.92 -2.78
C LEU A 116 -5.10 -7.43 -2.67
N ALA A 117 -5.38 -8.19 -3.73
CA ALA A 117 -5.59 -9.63 -3.65
C ALA A 117 -4.49 -10.47 -4.33
N GLY A 118 -3.49 -9.83 -4.94
CA GLY A 118 -2.42 -10.49 -5.68
C GLY A 118 -2.98 -11.45 -6.73
N ALA A 119 -2.52 -12.70 -6.72
CA ALA A 119 -2.98 -13.73 -7.66
C ALA A 119 -4.48 -14.06 -7.57
N ASN A 120 -5.15 -13.71 -6.46
CA ASN A 120 -6.58 -13.98 -6.28
C ASN A 120 -7.50 -12.87 -6.82
N TRP A 121 -6.96 -11.87 -7.53
CA TRP A 121 -7.68 -10.66 -7.98
C TRP A 121 -8.97 -10.93 -8.79
N GLN A 122 -9.07 -12.09 -9.44
CA GLN A 122 -10.25 -12.48 -10.22
C GLN A 122 -11.42 -12.99 -9.38
N LYS A 123 -11.22 -13.25 -8.07
CA LYS A 123 -12.32 -13.72 -7.22
C LYS A 123 -13.38 -12.63 -7.07
N THR A 124 -14.64 -13.00 -7.29
CA THR A 124 -15.79 -12.10 -7.15
C THR A 124 -15.82 -11.40 -5.78
N ALA A 125 -15.38 -12.10 -4.73
CA ALA A 125 -15.29 -11.56 -3.38
C ALA A 125 -14.41 -10.31 -3.23
N TYR A 126 -13.52 -10.00 -4.18
CA TYR A 126 -12.68 -8.79 -4.14
C TYR A 126 -13.11 -7.69 -5.11
N GLN A 127 -14.10 -7.95 -5.97
CA GLN A 127 -14.54 -6.99 -6.99
C GLN A 127 -15.02 -5.67 -6.39
N PHE A 128 -15.56 -5.70 -5.16
CA PHE A 128 -15.98 -4.50 -4.43
C PHE A 128 -14.84 -3.48 -4.32
N TYR A 129 -13.62 -3.92 -4.00
CA TYR A 129 -12.47 -3.03 -3.81
C TYR A 129 -12.07 -2.33 -5.10
N GLY A 130 -12.04 -3.07 -6.22
CA GLY A 130 -11.77 -2.48 -7.52
C GLY A 130 -12.83 -1.44 -7.90
N ASN A 131 -14.11 -1.72 -7.61
CA ASN A 131 -15.20 -0.77 -7.87
C ASN A 131 -15.08 0.49 -6.99
N GLU A 132 -14.81 0.34 -5.70
CA GLU A 132 -14.64 1.46 -4.77
C GLU A 132 -13.45 2.35 -5.16
N VAL A 133 -12.30 1.74 -5.50
CA VAL A 133 -11.12 2.50 -5.96
C VAL A 133 -11.43 3.31 -7.22
N MET A 134 -12.12 2.71 -8.20
CA MET A 134 -12.51 3.46 -9.40
C MET A 134 -13.54 4.55 -9.10
N SER A 135 -14.46 4.32 -8.16
CA SER A 135 -15.40 5.36 -7.72
C SER A 135 -14.67 6.57 -7.15
N TYR A 136 -13.70 6.34 -6.26
CA TYR A 136 -12.90 7.44 -5.70
C TYR A 136 -12.04 8.12 -6.76
N ALA A 137 -11.46 7.35 -7.69
CA ALA A 137 -10.66 7.92 -8.78
C ALA A 137 -11.50 8.87 -9.65
N LEU A 138 -12.75 8.49 -9.96
CA LEU A 138 -13.68 9.32 -10.72
C LEU A 138 -14.05 10.59 -9.94
N GLU A 139 -14.39 10.45 -8.65
CA GLU A 139 -14.72 11.58 -7.78
C GLU A 139 -13.57 12.59 -7.69
N TYR A 140 -12.33 12.12 -7.51
CA TYR A 140 -11.16 13.00 -7.48
C TYR A 140 -10.88 13.65 -8.84
N GLN A 141 -11.09 12.93 -9.94
CA GLN A 141 -10.93 13.49 -11.28
C GLN A 141 -11.93 14.64 -11.51
N GLU A 142 -13.20 14.47 -11.12
CA GLU A 142 -14.21 15.53 -11.18
C GLU A 142 -13.83 16.75 -10.34
N GLN A 143 -13.32 16.53 -9.12
CA GLN A 143 -12.86 17.62 -8.25
C GLN A 143 -11.67 18.37 -8.85
N ILE A 144 -10.71 17.66 -9.47
CA ILE A 144 -9.56 18.26 -10.15
C ILE A 144 -10.04 19.14 -11.32
N GLU A 145 -10.98 18.64 -12.13
CA GLU A 145 -11.53 19.40 -13.26
C GLU A 145 -12.24 20.67 -12.81
N ILE A 146 -12.98 20.62 -11.71
CA ILE A 146 -13.59 21.82 -11.10
C ILE A 146 -12.50 22.83 -10.71
N LEU A 147 -11.47 22.40 -9.97
CA LEU A 147 -10.39 23.29 -9.54
C LEU A 147 -9.63 23.91 -10.72
N GLN A 148 -9.36 23.13 -11.78
CA GLN A 148 -8.72 23.62 -12.99
C GLN A 148 -9.59 24.66 -13.71
N SER A 149 -10.90 24.43 -13.79
CA SER A 149 -11.84 25.37 -14.42
C SER A 149 -11.92 26.71 -13.68
N LEU A 150 -11.77 26.71 -12.36
CA LEU A 150 -11.74 27.92 -11.54
C LEU A 150 -10.42 28.68 -11.67
N ALA A 151 -9.30 27.96 -11.73
CA ALA A 151 -7.97 28.56 -11.90
C ALA A 151 -7.73 29.15 -13.31
N SER A 152 -8.56 28.76 -14.28
CA SER A 152 -8.50 29.23 -15.67
C SER A 152 -9.34 30.50 -15.93
N ARG A 153 -10.02 31.02 -14.90
CA ARG A 153 -10.77 32.29 -14.93
C ARG A 153 -9.94 33.42 -14.36
#